data_AF-A0A1H8L845-F1
#
_entry.id   AF-A0A1H8L845-F1
#
_cell.length_a   1.000
_cell.length_b   1.000
_cell.length_c   1.000
_cell.angle_alpha   90.00
_cell.angle_beta   90.00
_cell.angle_gamma   90.00
#
_symmetry.space_group_name_H-M   'P 1'
#
loop_
_entity.id
_entity.type
_entity.pdbx_description
1 polymer ?
#
loop_
_entity_poly.entity_id
_entity_poly.type
_entity_poly.pdbx_seq_one_letter_code
_entity_poly.pdbx_strand_id
1 'polypeptide(L)'
;MNIKQSNNILPNLHPIAREEHGENYWFNGCAGYLMECLGEKDFDYWFFAGLTGDNFTQIYSKDYFRGNSALDYLISEKNKHEIVELIFSNCGYASTFVPLKQILSNREMYVQMVMSYIDKGVPVILNDYGKNPHGRFSWGVLVGYADFGKTLLYTGADASEPDSISLEDLLPKNYAEEDEYCHGWVFVGEKLEEKELAKIYRNRILSLPDLFAIENEKFVLGANAFRTWADKIDSGFFEQVQAVNFDNWALHTVYVCCLATNSGGCKGFLEQALELNPDMDFIGEIIDIYTETGQYWNNDYGTDLEAIGGGFNITLEALQNKENRPKIVSKLHDFAICMDEVVSLINKFKTANQRRNYDI
;
A
#
# COMPACT_ATOMS: atom_id res chain seq x y z
N MET A 1 31.87 -19.30 -19.97
CA MET A 1 31.22 -20.38 -19.21
C MET A 1 30.79 -19.79 -17.89
N ASN A 2 29.51 -19.45 -17.71
CA ASN A 2 28.99 -19.12 -16.39
C ASN A 2 28.74 -20.44 -15.67
N ILE A 3 29.54 -20.71 -14.63
CA ILE A 3 29.28 -21.84 -13.73
C ILE A 3 28.04 -21.45 -12.93
N LYS A 4 26.97 -22.24 -13.07
CA LYS A 4 25.71 -22.03 -12.34
C LYS A 4 26.01 -22.11 -10.85
N GLN A 5 25.78 -21.03 -10.12
CA GLN A 5 26.02 -20.99 -8.68
C GLN A 5 24.96 -21.84 -7.96
N SER A 6 25.38 -22.61 -6.96
CA SER A 6 24.46 -23.43 -6.16
C SER A 6 23.64 -22.58 -5.19
N ASN A 7 24.23 -21.50 -4.67
CA ASN A 7 23.63 -20.60 -3.71
C ASN A 7 24.06 -19.17 -4.06
N ASN A 8 23.15 -18.22 -3.87
CA ASN A 8 23.46 -16.80 -4.00
C ASN A 8 22.49 -15.99 -3.12
N ILE A 9 22.95 -14.84 -2.66
CA ILE A 9 22.18 -13.90 -1.85
C ILE A 9 22.63 -12.48 -2.18
N LEU A 10 21.68 -11.55 -2.22
CA LEU A 10 21.98 -10.14 -2.44
C LEU A 10 22.85 -9.61 -1.28
N PRO A 11 23.83 -8.73 -1.56
CA PRO A 11 24.76 -8.25 -0.55
C PRO A 11 24.21 -7.13 0.36
N ASN A 12 23.19 -6.39 -0.10
CA ASN A 12 22.69 -5.18 0.57
C ASN A 12 21.43 -5.46 1.38
N LEU A 13 21.46 -6.42 2.30
CA LEU A 13 20.27 -6.78 3.08
C LEU A 13 20.03 -5.79 4.21
N HIS A 14 18.81 -5.27 4.30
CA HIS A 14 18.34 -4.46 5.41
C HIS A 14 16.81 -4.55 5.52
N PRO A 15 16.23 -4.11 6.64
CA PRO A 15 14.78 -3.92 6.77
C PRO A 15 14.23 -3.10 5.61
N ILE A 16 13.18 -3.60 4.95
CA ILE A 16 12.56 -2.96 3.78
C ILE A 16 11.39 -2.06 4.16
N ALA A 17 10.80 -2.27 5.35
CA ALA A 17 9.81 -1.38 5.95
C ALA A 17 9.92 -1.44 7.48
N ARG A 18 9.74 -0.31 8.15
CA ARG A 18 9.76 -0.15 9.61
C ARG A 18 8.44 0.39 10.12
N GLU A 19 7.57 -0.51 10.58
CA GLU A 19 6.23 -0.18 11.06
C GLU A 19 6.27 0.84 12.21
N GLU A 20 7.31 0.78 13.06
CA GLU A 20 7.52 1.73 14.16
C GLU A 20 7.84 3.16 13.68
N HIS A 21 8.24 3.33 12.42
CA HIS A 21 8.44 4.61 11.77
C HIS A 21 7.24 5.04 10.89
N GLY A 22 6.14 4.29 10.93
CA GLY A 22 4.96 4.54 10.09
C GLY A 22 5.08 3.96 8.68
N GLU A 23 6.05 3.08 8.41
CA GLU A 23 6.21 2.44 7.11
C GLU A 23 5.31 1.20 7.00
N ASN A 24 3.99 1.39 7.00
CA ASN A 24 3.01 0.30 7.13
C ASN A 24 2.66 -0.42 5.81
N TYR A 25 2.97 0.16 4.66
CA TYR A 25 2.69 -0.40 3.34
C TYR A 25 3.86 -1.21 2.76
N TRP A 26 3.80 -2.53 2.88
CA TRP A 26 4.94 -3.40 2.57
C TRP A 26 5.36 -3.39 1.10
N PHE A 27 4.42 -3.25 0.16
CA PHE A 27 4.77 -3.11 -1.26
C PHE A 27 5.70 -1.91 -1.51
N ASN A 28 5.47 -0.78 -0.83
CA ASN A 28 6.26 0.44 -1.03
C ASN A 28 7.71 0.24 -0.57
N GLY A 29 7.91 -0.51 0.52
CA GLY A 29 9.22 -0.95 0.96
C GLY A 29 9.90 -1.92 -0.01
N CYS A 30 9.14 -2.88 -0.54
CA CYS A 30 9.63 -3.81 -1.57
C CYS A 30 10.08 -3.09 -2.84
N ALA A 31 9.27 -2.14 -3.31
CA ALA A 31 9.56 -1.33 -4.49
C ALA A 31 10.76 -0.41 -4.25
N GLY A 32 10.82 0.26 -3.10
CA GLY A 32 11.96 1.11 -2.73
C GLY A 32 13.28 0.32 -2.69
N TYR A 33 13.29 -0.83 -2.03
CA TYR A 33 14.46 -1.71 -1.98
C TYR A 33 14.88 -2.22 -3.37
N LEU A 34 13.92 -2.56 -4.23
CA LEU A 34 14.20 -2.97 -5.59
C LEU A 34 14.85 -1.82 -6.38
N MET A 35 14.34 -0.61 -6.27
CA MET A 35 14.89 0.56 -6.96
C MET A 35 16.28 0.94 -6.42
N GLU A 36 16.52 0.80 -5.12
CA GLU A 36 17.85 0.95 -4.52
C GLU A 36 18.86 -0.04 -5.15
N CYS A 37 18.48 -1.30 -5.32
CA CYS A 37 19.32 -2.31 -5.97
C CYS A 37 19.64 -1.97 -7.43
N LEU A 38 18.78 -1.19 -8.10
CA LEU A 38 19.00 -0.66 -9.45
C LEU A 38 19.82 0.66 -9.45
N GLY A 39 20.15 1.20 -8.28
CA GLY A 39 20.90 2.44 -8.12
C GLY A 39 20.05 3.71 -8.11
N GLU A 40 18.73 3.60 -8.05
CA GLU A 40 17.79 4.73 -8.05
C GLU A 40 17.52 5.21 -6.63
N LYS A 41 18.11 6.36 -6.26
CA LYS A 41 18.05 6.88 -4.89
C LYS A 41 16.82 7.70 -4.57
N ASP A 42 16.16 8.23 -5.60
CA ASP A 42 14.98 9.10 -5.44
C ASP A 42 13.68 8.30 -5.29
N PHE A 43 13.74 6.98 -5.47
CA PHE A 43 12.60 6.06 -5.42
C PHE A 43 12.64 5.21 -4.15
N ASP A 44 12.56 5.87 -3.00
CA ASP A 44 12.52 5.21 -1.69
C ASP A 44 11.09 4.81 -1.27
N TYR A 45 10.95 4.32 -0.03
CA TYR A 45 9.67 3.97 0.57
C TYR A 45 8.63 5.10 0.46
N TRP A 46 9.01 6.32 0.85
CA TRP A 46 8.10 7.46 0.96
C TRP A 46 7.70 7.99 -0.41
N PHE A 47 8.59 7.91 -1.39
CA PHE A 47 8.27 8.13 -2.79
C PHE A 47 7.18 7.15 -3.25
N PHE A 48 7.36 5.84 -3.04
CA PHE A 48 6.37 4.85 -3.48
C PHE A 48 5.04 4.99 -2.73
N ALA A 49 5.06 5.23 -1.42
CA ALA A 49 3.84 5.45 -0.64
C ALA A 49 3.04 6.67 -1.09
N GLY A 50 3.71 7.72 -1.59
CA GLY A 50 3.03 8.82 -2.27
C GLY A 50 2.59 8.47 -3.69
N LEU A 51 3.43 7.79 -4.48
CA LEU A 51 3.15 7.41 -5.88
C LEU A 51 1.95 6.46 -6.02
N THR A 52 1.85 5.44 -5.17
CA THR A 52 0.70 4.52 -5.13
C THR A 52 -0.55 5.22 -4.62
N GLY A 53 -0.37 6.27 -3.82
CA GLY A 53 -1.43 7.02 -3.19
C GLY A 53 -1.76 6.52 -1.78
N ASP A 54 -1.04 5.53 -1.27
CA ASP A 54 -1.31 4.89 0.02
C ASP A 54 -1.30 5.91 1.16
N ASN A 55 -0.32 6.82 1.19
CA ASN A 55 -0.22 7.88 2.20
C ASN A 55 -1.35 8.92 2.14
N PHE A 56 -2.18 8.91 1.11
CA PHE A 56 -3.21 9.92 0.90
C PHE A 56 -4.62 9.38 1.10
N THR A 57 -4.86 8.11 0.76
CA THR A 57 -6.21 7.56 0.67
C THR A 57 -6.56 6.71 1.87
N GLN A 58 -7.74 6.96 2.43
CA GLN A 58 -8.38 5.97 3.29
C GLN A 58 -8.94 4.83 2.42
N ILE A 59 -8.96 3.63 2.99
CA ILE A 59 -9.55 2.42 2.42
C ILE A 59 -10.65 1.91 3.36
N TYR A 60 -11.69 1.28 2.82
CA TYR A 60 -12.67 0.53 3.60
C TYR A 60 -13.23 -0.65 2.81
N SER A 61 -13.25 -1.84 3.43
CA SER A 61 -13.84 -3.04 2.84
C SER A 61 -15.32 -3.19 3.22
N LYS A 62 -16.16 -3.53 2.24
CA LYS A 62 -17.60 -3.74 2.41
C LYS A 62 -17.95 -5.20 2.75
N ASP A 63 -17.06 -6.14 2.43
CA ASP A 63 -17.26 -7.59 2.57
C ASP A 63 -16.17 -8.28 3.42
N TYR A 64 -14.89 -8.28 3.01
CA TYR A 64 -13.78 -8.95 3.71
C TYR A 64 -12.44 -8.19 3.60
N PHE A 65 -11.56 -8.39 4.57
CA PHE A 65 -10.29 -7.67 4.68
C PHE A 65 -9.32 -7.99 3.53
N ARG A 66 -8.79 -6.93 2.88
CA ARG A 66 -7.90 -6.99 1.68
C ARG A 66 -6.44 -6.68 1.82
N GLY A 67 -6.00 -6.33 3.01
CA GLY A 67 -4.70 -5.68 3.18
C GLY A 67 -4.91 -4.25 3.64
N ASN A 68 -3.82 -3.52 3.69
CA ASN A 68 -3.78 -2.20 4.31
C ASN A 68 -3.37 -1.10 3.33
N SER A 69 -3.16 -1.40 2.04
CA SER A 69 -2.80 -0.39 1.02
C SER A 69 -3.91 -0.23 -0.03
N ALA A 70 -3.94 0.92 -0.72
CA ALA A 70 -4.77 1.11 -1.90
C ALA A 70 -4.42 0.07 -2.98
N LEU A 71 -3.12 -0.26 -3.13
CA LEU A 71 -2.67 -1.26 -4.08
C LEU A 71 -3.35 -2.61 -3.83
N ASP A 72 -3.37 -3.10 -2.58
CA ASP A 72 -3.96 -4.40 -2.24
C ASP A 72 -5.43 -4.51 -2.69
N TYR A 73 -6.20 -3.44 -2.51
CA TYR A 73 -7.59 -3.37 -2.94
C TYR A 73 -7.71 -3.32 -4.47
N LEU A 74 -6.86 -2.54 -5.14
CA LEU A 74 -6.91 -2.41 -6.60
C LEU A 74 -6.49 -3.70 -7.31
N ILE A 75 -5.53 -4.45 -6.78
CA ILE A 75 -5.11 -5.73 -7.36
C ILE A 75 -6.06 -6.89 -7.02
N SER A 76 -6.90 -6.75 -6.00
CA SER A 76 -7.95 -7.74 -5.67
C SER A 76 -9.07 -7.79 -6.72
N GLU A 77 -9.10 -6.82 -7.65
CA GLU A 77 -10.04 -6.84 -8.75
C GLU A 77 -9.54 -7.75 -9.87
N LYS A 78 -10.47 -8.51 -10.44
CA LYS A 78 -10.15 -9.50 -11.47
C LYS A 78 -9.48 -8.83 -12.68
N ASN A 79 -8.34 -9.37 -13.08
CA ASN A 79 -7.52 -8.89 -14.21
C ASN A 79 -7.01 -7.43 -14.04
N LYS A 80 -6.83 -6.94 -12.80
CA LYS A 80 -6.31 -5.59 -12.53
C LYS A 80 -4.86 -5.53 -12.05
N HIS A 81 -4.11 -6.63 -12.13
CA HIS A 81 -2.69 -6.66 -11.74
C HIS A 81 -1.77 -5.80 -12.62
N GLU A 82 -2.23 -5.35 -13.80
CA GLU A 82 -1.53 -4.36 -14.64
C GLU A 82 -1.20 -3.05 -13.90
N ILE A 83 -1.91 -2.74 -12.81
CA ILE A 83 -1.60 -1.58 -11.96
C ILE A 83 -0.20 -1.67 -11.33
N VAL A 84 0.27 -2.88 -11.02
CA VAL A 84 1.62 -3.06 -10.47
C VAL A 84 2.67 -2.67 -11.50
N GLU A 85 2.43 -2.98 -12.78
CA GLU A 85 3.34 -2.60 -13.86
C GLU A 85 3.31 -1.10 -14.15
N LEU A 86 2.13 -0.46 -14.01
CA LEU A 86 1.98 0.98 -14.15
C LEU A 86 2.83 1.75 -13.12
N ILE A 87 3.00 1.21 -11.90
CA ILE A 87 3.83 1.84 -10.87
C ILE A 87 5.28 1.98 -11.35
N PHE A 88 5.89 0.90 -11.85
CA PHE A 88 7.27 0.94 -12.36
C PHE A 88 7.38 1.72 -13.68
N SER A 89 6.35 1.68 -14.52
CA SER A 89 6.28 2.50 -15.74
C SER A 89 6.30 4.00 -15.43
N ASN A 90 5.65 4.43 -14.34
CA ASN A 90 5.72 5.82 -13.87
C ASN A 90 7.13 6.23 -13.43
N CYS A 91 7.97 5.27 -13.03
CA CYS A 91 9.39 5.46 -12.74
C CYS A 91 10.28 5.33 -13.98
N GLY A 92 9.72 5.05 -15.17
CA GLY A 92 10.46 4.89 -16.42
C GLY A 92 11.01 3.48 -16.65
N TYR A 93 10.51 2.47 -15.93
CA TYR A 93 10.95 1.08 -16.04
C TYR A 93 9.89 0.19 -16.69
N ALA A 94 10.35 -0.79 -17.48
CA ALA A 94 9.51 -1.93 -17.80
C ALA A 94 9.33 -2.79 -16.56
N SER A 95 8.25 -3.57 -16.49
CA SER A 95 8.07 -4.60 -15.47
C SER A 95 7.03 -5.61 -15.93
N THR A 96 7.00 -6.77 -15.28
CA THR A 96 5.96 -7.77 -15.52
C THR A 96 5.49 -8.33 -14.18
N PHE A 97 4.20 -8.23 -13.93
CA PHE A 97 3.54 -8.99 -12.86
C PHE A 97 3.15 -10.36 -13.42
N VAL A 98 3.67 -11.42 -12.82
CA VAL A 98 3.36 -12.80 -13.20
C VAL A 98 2.41 -13.38 -12.15
N PRO A 99 1.14 -13.63 -12.49
CA PRO A 99 0.19 -14.24 -11.56
C PRO A 99 0.66 -15.62 -11.09
N LEU A 100 0.39 -15.94 -9.84
CA LEU A 100 0.83 -17.18 -9.20
C LEU A 100 0.39 -18.43 -9.97
N LYS A 101 -0.82 -18.44 -10.54
CA LYS A 101 -1.29 -19.53 -11.41
C LYS A 101 -0.38 -19.76 -12.62
N GLN A 102 0.13 -18.69 -13.22
CA GLN A 102 1.09 -18.78 -14.32
C GLN A 102 2.44 -19.29 -13.81
N ILE A 103 2.88 -18.82 -12.63
CA ILE A 103 4.11 -19.30 -11.98
C ILE A 103 4.02 -20.81 -11.74
N LEU A 104 2.92 -21.29 -11.17
CA LEU A 104 2.69 -22.69 -10.85
C LEU A 104 2.61 -23.57 -12.10
N SER A 105 2.11 -23.05 -13.22
CA SER A 105 2.09 -23.77 -14.50
C SER A 105 3.49 -24.03 -15.08
N ASN A 106 4.50 -23.26 -14.68
CA ASN A 106 5.88 -23.40 -15.13
C ASN A 106 6.91 -23.05 -14.05
N ARG A 107 6.81 -23.72 -12.89
CA ARG A 107 7.63 -23.39 -11.70
C ARG A 107 9.12 -23.35 -11.98
N GLU A 108 9.63 -24.32 -12.73
CA GLU A 108 11.06 -24.41 -13.03
C GLU A 108 11.56 -23.17 -13.79
N MET A 109 10.82 -22.72 -14.82
CA MET A 109 11.20 -21.54 -15.58
C MET A 109 11.25 -20.29 -14.70
N TYR A 110 10.23 -20.06 -13.86
CA TYR A 110 10.20 -18.86 -13.01
C TYR A 110 11.22 -18.89 -11.88
N VAL A 111 11.53 -20.07 -11.31
CA VAL A 111 12.64 -20.20 -10.36
C VAL A 111 13.97 -19.90 -11.03
N GLN A 112 14.21 -20.40 -12.25
CA GLN A 112 15.40 -20.04 -13.00
C GLN A 112 15.48 -18.54 -13.31
N MET A 113 14.33 -17.91 -13.57
CA MET A 113 14.23 -16.48 -13.78
C MET A 113 14.58 -15.70 -12.50
N VAL A 114 14.03 -16.08 -11.34
CA VAL A 114 14.42 -15.51 -10.03
C VAL A 114 15.92 -15.63 -9.81
N MET A 115 16.49 -16.82 -9.98
CA MET A 115 17.93 -17.04 -9.82
C MET A 115 18.74 -16.10 -10.72
N SER A 116 18.32 -15.92 -11.99
CA SER A 116 18.99 -15.00 -12.91
C SER A 116 18.88 -13.53 -12.51
N TYR A 117 17.83 -13.12 -11.80
CA TYR A 117 17.68 -11.76 -11.29
C TYR A 117 18.61 -11.54 -10.09
N ILE A 118 18.62 -12.48 -9.15
CA ILE A 118 19.51 -12.46 -7.98
C ILE A 118 20.99 -12.45 -8.42
N ASP A 119 21.35 -13.26 -9.43
CA ASP A 119 22.71 -13.29 -9.99
C ASP A 119 23.16 -11.95 -10.60
N LYS A 120 22.20 -11.09 -10.97
CA LYS A 120 22.45 -9.73 -11.48
C LYS A 120 22.36 -8.67 -10.38
N GLY A 121 22.13 -9.07 -9.12
CA GLY A 121 21.98 -8.14 -8.00
C GLY A 121 20.59 -7.52 -7.87
N VAL A 122 19.56 -8.08 -8.52
CA VAL A 122 18.21 -7.51 -8.54
C VAL A 122 17.23 -8.43 -7.81
N PRO A 123 16.46 -7.94 -6.81
CA PRO A 123 15.44 -8.74 -6.13
C PRO A 123 14.21 -8.95 -7.01
N VAL A 124 13.36 -9.90 -6.62
CA VAL A 124 12.04 -10.13 -7.22
C VAL A 124 10.99 -9.89 -6.15
N ILE A 125 10.02 -9.00 -6.39
CA ILE A 125 8.93 -8.75 -5.43
C ILE A 125 7.98 -9.94 -5.50
N LEU A 126 7.48 -10.40 -4.35
CA LEU A 126 6.46 -11.43 -4.24
C LEU A 126 5.24 -10.93 -3.45
N ASN A 127 4.05 -11.35 -3.87
CA ASN A 127 2.77 -11.10 -3.23
C ASN A 127 2.02 -12.42 -2.98
N ASP A 128 2.64 -13.29 -2.20
CA ASP A 128 2.09 -14.52 -1.64
C ASP A 128 3.22 -15.24 -0.91
N TYR A 129 2.90 -15.97 0.14
CA TYR A 129 3.88 -16.82 0.81
C TYR A 129 3.50 -18.30 0.89
N GLY A 130 2.47 -18.76 0.17
CA GLY A 130 2.10 -20.17 0.12
C GLY A 130 1.91 -20.75 1.53
N LYS A 131 2.47 -21.93 1.81
CA LYS A 131 2.45 -22.54 3.16
C LYS A 131 3.57 -22.00 4.04
N ASN A 132 3.66 -20.68 4.16
CA ASN A 132 4.75 -20.05 4.90
C ASN A 132 4.78 -20.49 6.37
N PRO A 133 5.84 -21.20 6.83
CA PRO A 133 5.93 -21.58 8.23
C PRO A 133 6.20 -20.39 9.16
N HIS A 134 6.59 -19.23 8.62
CA HIS A 134 6.97 -18.04 9.38
C HIS A 134 5.82 -17.04 9.56
N GLY A 135 4.63 -17.32 9.02
CA GLY A 135 3.44 -16.49 9.23
C GLY A 135 3.55 -15.06 8.70
N ARG A 136 4.45 -14.79 7.75
CA ARG A 136 4.46 -13.52 7.00
C ARG A 136 3.40 -13.63 5.91
N PHE A 137 2.48 -12.68 5.90
CA PHE A 137 1.43 -12.51 4.89
C PHE A 137 1.57 -11.10 4.32
N SER A 138 1.31 -10.92 3.01
CA SER A 138 1.50 -9.68 2.22
C SER A 138 2.74 -9.70 1.31
N TRP A 139 3.28 -8.53 0.99
CA TRP A 139 4.37 -8.30 0.05
C TRP A 139 5.76 -8.56 0.66
N GLY A 140 6.68 -9.09 -0.15
CA GLY A 140 8.09 -9.16 0.21
C GLY A 140 8.99 -9.14 -1.00
N VAL A 141 10.27 -9.44 -0.78
CA VAL A 141 11.24 -9.60 -1.85
C VAL A 141 12.00 -10.92 -1.71
N LEU A 142 12.11 -11.66 -2.80
CA LEU A 142 13.08 -12.73 -2.97
C LEU A 142 14.45 -12.10 -3.15
N VAL A 143 15.39 -12.46 -2.28
CA VAL A 143 16.74 -11.88 -2.20
C VAL A 143 17.85 -12.91 -2.32
N GLY A 144 17.50 -14.18 -2.47
CA GLY A 144 18.49 -15.23 -2.58
C GLY A 144 17.89 -16.59 -2.89
N TYR A 145 18.77 -17.55 -3.09
CA TYR A 145 18.42 -18.94 -3.29
C TYR A 145 19.53 -19.86 -2.78
N ALA A 146 19.14 -21.08 -2.46
CA ALA A 146 20.05 -22.17 -2.12
C ALA A 146 19.68 -23.46 -2.88
N ASP A 147 20.63 -24.38 -2.96
CA ASP A 147 20.49 -25.69 -3.59
C ASP A 147 19.91 -25.63 -5.01
N PHE A 148 20.44 -24.70 -5.82
CA PHE A 148 20.00 -24.44 -7.20
C PHE A 148 18.51 -24.08 -7.32
N GLY A 149 17.98 -23.34 -6.35
CA GLY A 149 16.60 -22.85 -6.35
C GLY A 149 15.59 -23.80 -5.71
N LYS A 150 16.04 -24.86 -5.03
CA LYS A 150 15.16 -25.72 -4.20
C LYS A 150 14.70 -25.01 -2.93
N THR A 151 15.49 -24.04 -2.48
CA THR A 151 15.16 -23.15 -1.37
C THR A 151 15.30 -21.72 -1.87
N LEU A 152 14.32 -20.88 -1.59
CA LEU A 152 14.38 -19.45 -1.84
C LEU A 152 14.56 -18.70 -0.51
N LEU A 153 15.28 -17.58 -0.57
CA LEU A 153 15.47 -16.67 0.55
C LEU A 153 14.66 -15.41 0.30
N TYR A 154 13.92 -14.97 1.29
CA TYR A 154 13.03 -13.81 1.17
C TYR A 154 13.06 -12.96 2.42
N THR A 155 12.83 -11.66 2.26
CA THR A 155 12.65 -10.73 3.38
C THR A 155 11.31 -10.02 3.25
N GLY A 156 10.74 -9.64 4.38
CA GLY A 156 9.52 -8.87 4.51
C GLY A 156 9.67 -7.89 5.68
N ALA A 157 9.02 -6.73 5.56
CA ALA A 157 8.96 -5.71 6.61
C ALA A 157 10.31 -5.38 7.27
N ASP A 158 10.39 -5.55 8.59
CA ASP A 158 11.46 -5.11 9.47
C ASP A 158 12.60 -6.14 9.63
N ALA A 159 12.57 -7.22 8.86
CA ALA A 159 13.50 -8.34 9.03
C ALA A 159 14.96 -7.92 8.75
N SER A 160 15.85 -8.20 9.71
CA SER A 160 17.29 -7.95 9.56
C SER A 160 18.01 -9.03 8.75
N GLU A 161 17.43 -10.24 8.69
CA GLU A 161 17.97 -11.39 7.98
C GLU A 161 16.84 -12.05 7.17
N PRO A 162 17.12 -12.60 5.98
CA PRO A 162 16.09 -13.22 5.17
C PRO A 162 15.71 -14.59 5.71
N ASP A 163 14.41 -14.86 5.68
CA ASP A 163 13.86 -16.18 5.93
C ASP A 163 14.14 -17.11 4.75
N SER A 164 14.18 -18.41 5.05
CA SER A 164 14.27 -19.45 4.03
C SER A 164 12.94 -20.18 3.89
N ILE A 165 12.58 -20.51 2.66
CA ILE A 165 11.38 -21.29 2.35
C ILE A 165 11.69 -22.31 1.25
N SER A 166 11.18 -23.53 1.42
CA SER A 166 11.32 -24.55 0.39
C SER A 166 10.45 -24.20 -0.82
N LEU A 167 10.89 -24.58 -2.01
CA LEU A 167 10.12 -24.34 -3.24
C LEU A 167 8.73 -24.99 -3.20
N GLU A 168 8.60 -26.15 -2.55
CA GLU A 168 7.32 -26.86 -2.48
C GLU A 168 6.35 -26.20 -1.47
N ASP A 169 6.86 -25.46 -0.48
CA ASP A 169 6.03 -24.69 0.45
C ASP A 169 5.63 -23.34 -0.14
N LEU A 170 6.55 -22.63 -0.81
CA LEU A 170 6.27 -21.35 -1.46
C LEU A 170 5.38 -21.51 -2.69
N LEU A 171 5.62 -22.56 -3.51
CA LEU A 171 4.89 -22.83 -4.75
C LEU A 171 4.21 -24.21 -4.70
N PRO A 172 3.20 -24.37 -3.83
CA PRO A 172 2.56 -25.66 -3.60
C PRO A 172 1.79 -26.14 -4.83
N LYS A 173 1.99 -27.40 -5.22
CA LYS A 173 1.29 -27.99 -6.38
C LYS A 173 -0.22 -28.09 -6.21
N ASN A 174 -0.69 -28.06 -4.97
CA ASN A 174 -2.09 -28.16 -4.61
C ASN A 174 -2.72 -26.79 -4.31
N TYR A 175 -2.10 -25.70 -4.76
CA TYR A 175 -2.68 -24.36 -4.67
C TYR A 175 -4.06 -24.34 -5.31
N ALA A 176 -5.05 -23.92 -4.52
CA ALA A 176 -6.34 -23.49 -5.01
C ALA A 176 -6.35 -21.96 -4.88
N GLU A 177 -6.88 -21.27 -5.88
CA GLU A 177 -7.19 -19.84 -5.73
C GLU A 177 -8.25 -19.74 -4.62
N GLU A 178 -7.80 -19.36 -3.44
CA GLU A 178 -8.63 -18.95 -2.32
C GLU A 178 -8.75 -17.43 -2.43
N ASP A 179 -9.98 -16.94 -2.37
CA ASP A 179 -10.35 -15.53 -2.48
C ASP A 179 -10.09 -14.89 -3.86
N GLU A 180 -10.50 -13.64 -4.02
CA GLU A 180 -10.34 -12.88 -5.28
C GLU A 180 -8.98 -12.15 -5.36
N TYR A 181 -8.03 -12.43 -4.48
CA TYR A 181 -6.71 -11.78 -4.52
C TYR A 181 -5.90 -12.18 -5.74
N CYS A 182 -5.22 -11.20 -6.32
CA CYS A 182 -4.21 -11.47 -7.34
C CYS A 182 -2.83 -11.65 -6.70
N HIS A 183 -2.48 -12.91 -6.44
CA HIS A 183 -1.14 -13.31 -6.01
C HIS A 183 -0.18 -13.44 -7.18
N GLY A 184 1.11 -13.17 -6.96
CA GLY A 184 2.11 -13.27 -8.02
C GLY A 184 3.46 -12.66 -7.67
N TRP A 185 4.36 -12.64 -8.66
CA TRP A 185 5.70 -12.06 -8.54
C TRP A 185 5.90 -10.92 -9.54
N VAL A 186 6.68 -9.91 -9.16
CA VAL A 186 7.05 -8.79 -10.02
C VAL A 186 8.50 -8.90 -10.43
N PHE A 187 8.72 -8.90 -11.75
CA PHE A 187 10.03 -8.84 -12.35
C PHE A 187 10.23 -7.48 -13.02
N VAL A 188 11.17 -6.69 -12.52
CA VAL A 188 11.52 -5.39 -13.12
C VAL A 188 12.35 -5.59 -14.39
N GLY A 189 12.00 -4.87 -15.45
CA GLY A 189 12.69 -4.89 -16.72
C GLY A 189 13.79 -3.83 -16.85
N GLU A 190 14.13 -3.51 -18.09
CA GLU A 190 15.08 -2.44 -18.40
C GLU A 190 14.50 -1.04 -18.13
N LYS A 191 15.40 -0.08 -17.89
CA LYS A 191 15.04 1.35 -17.87
C LYS A 191 14.69 1.77 -19.30
N LEU A 192 13.45 2.20 -19.51
CA LEU A 192 12.91 2.60 -20.80
C LEU A 192 13.18 4.08 -21.10
N GLU A 193 13.05 4.93 -20.09
CA GLU A 193 13.23 6.37 -20.20
C GLU A 193 13.56 7.00 -18.85
N GLU A 194 14.14 8.20 -18.89
CA GLU A 194 14.29 9.04 -17.70
C GLU A 194 13.02 9.85 -17.48
N LYS A 195 12.44 9.76 -16.29
CA LYS A 195 11.24 10.52 -15.92
C LYS A 195 11.61 11.68 -15.02
N GLU A 196 11.16 12.89 -15.38
CA GLU A 196 11.33 14.05 -14.51
C GLU A 196 10.51 13.87 -13.22
N LEU A 197 11.19 13.85 -12.07
CA LEU A 197 10.54 13.75 -10.75
C LEU A 197 9.41 14.76 -10.59
N ALA A 198 9.63 16.02 -10.99
CA ALA A 198 8.61 17.07 -10.91
C ALA A 198 7.29 16.67 -11.58
N LYS A 199 7.35 16.00 -12.73
CA LYS A 199 6.16 15.51 -13.45
C LYS A 199 5.50 14.34 -12.73
N ILE A 200 6.28 13.41 -12.15
CA ILE A 200 5.73 12.28 -11.38
C ILE A 200 4.92 12.80 -10.19
N TYR A 201 5.53 13.65 -9.36
CA TYR A 201 4.88 14.24 -8.18
C TYR A 201 3.63 15.03 -8.57
N ARG A 202 3.71 15.91 -9.59
CA ARG A 202 2.56 16.66 -10.10
C ARG A 202 1.43 15.73 -10.55
N ASN A 203 1.73 14.75 -11.40
CA ASN A 203 0.72 13.84 -11.94
C ASN A 203 0.03 13.06 -10.82
N ARG A 204 0.78 12.65 -9.80
CA ARG A 204 0.21 11.95 -8.66
C ARG A 204 -0.74 12.83 -7.86
N ILE A 205 -0.31 14.03 -7.44
CA ILE A 205 -1.18 14.96 -6.69
C ILE A 205 -2.44 15.29 -7.50
N LEU A 206 -2.29 15.59 -8.78
CA LEU A 206 -3.43 15.91 -9.63
C LEU A 206 -4.37 14.72 -9.85
N SER A 207 -3.92 13.48 -9.73
CA SER A 207 -4.78 12.29 -9.90
C SER A 207 -5.41 11.78 -8.60
N LEU A 208 -5.12 12.38 -7.44
CA LEU A 208 -5.72 11.97 -6.16
C LEU A 208 -7.26 11.98 -6.18
N PRO A 209 -7.97 12.97 -6.78
CA PRO A 209 -9.42 12.92 -6.86
C PRO A 209 -9.96 11.67 -7.57
N ASP A 210 -9.26 11.20 -8.61
CA ASP A 210 -9.67 10.01 -9.36
C ASP A 210 -9.46 8.74 -8.53
N LEU A 211 -8.37 8.67 -7.75
CA LEU A 211 -8.12 7.59 -6.79
C LEU A 211 -9.17 7.58 -5.67
N PHE A 212 -9.47 8.75 -5.09
CA PHE A 212 -10.41 8.87 -3.98
C PHE A 212 -11.86 8.58 -4.39
N ALA A 213 -12.17 8.67 -5.68
CA ALA A 213 -13.49 8.37 -6.23
C ALA A 213 -13.71 6.87 -6.50
N ILE A 214 -12.71 6.01 -6.28
CA ILE A 214 -12.85 4.57 -6.52
C ILE A 214 -13.81 3.96 -5.49
N GLU A 215 -14.91 3.42 -6.01
CA GLU A 215 -15.92 2.72 -5.24
C GLU A 215 -16.53 1.61 -6.11
N ASN A 216 -16.67 0.42 -5.52
CA ASN A 216 -17.40 -0.69 -6.13
C ASN A 216 -18.20 -1.44 -5.04
N GLU A 217 -18.73 -2.61 -5.39
CA GLU A 217 -19.52 -3.44 -4.47
C GLU A 217 -18.71 -4.00 -3.29
N LYS A 218 -17.39 -4.07 -3.43
CA LYS A 218 -16.47 -4.73 -2.49
C LYS A 218 -15.75 -3.76 -1.57
N PHE A 219 -15.41 -2.58 -2.05
CA PHE A 219 -14.66 -1.59 -1.30
C PHE A 219 -14.88 -0.16 -1.79
N VAL A 220 -14.37 0.77 -1.02
CA VAL A 220 -14.42 2.20 -1.30
C VAL A 220 -13.16 2.88 -0.77
N LEU A 221 -12.70 3.91 -1.50
CA LEU A 221 -11.54 4.72 -1.15
C LEU A 221 -11.94 6.15 -0.77
N GLY A 222 -10.95 6.94 -0.34
CA GLY A 222 -11.10 8.38 -0.08
C GLY A 222 -12.12 8.71 1.00
N ALA A 223 -12.83 9.83 0.84
CA ALA A 223 -13.81 10.31 1.82
C ALA A 223 -14.98 9.34 2.04
N ASN A 224 -15.41 8.62 1.00
CA ASN A 224 -16.49 7.65 1.12
C ASN A 224 -16.08 6.40 1.92
N ALA A 225 -14.77 6.12 2.05
CA ALA A 225 -14.29 5.08 2.94
C ALA A 225 -14.60 5.39 4.40
N PHE A 226 -14.32 6.62 4.84
CA PHE A 226 -14.68 7.08 6.19
C PHE A 226 -16.19 7.04 6.43
N ARG A 227 -17.00 7.48 5.45
CA ARG A 227 -18.46 7.46 5.55
C ARG A 227 -19.00 6.03 5.66
N THR A 228 -18.52 5.13 4.80
CA THR A 228 -18.95 3.73 4.82
C THR A 228 -18.55 3.04 6.12
N TRP A 229 -17.37 3.35 6.65
CA TRP A 229 -16.95 2.89 7.97
C TRP A 229 -17.88 3.40 9.09
N ALA A 230 -18.20 4.69 9.06
CA ALA A 230 -19.12 5.32 10.00
C ALA A 230 -20.52 4.67 9.94
N ASP A 231 -21.06 4.50 8.74
CA ASP A 231 -22.37 3.87 8.51
C ASP A 231 -22.40 2.41 9.02
N LYS A 232 -21.30 1.67 8.86
CA LYS A 232 -21.20 0.31 9.41
C LYS A 232 -21.32 0.33 10.93
N ILE A 233 -20.64 1.26 11.62
CA ILE A 233 -20.71 1.40 13.07
C ILE A 233 -22.12 1.83 13.51
N ASP A 234 -22.72 2.80 12.82
CA ASP A 234 -24.01 3.39 13.18
C ASP A 234 -25.19 2.44 12.95
N SER A 235 -25.15 1.65 11.87
CA SER A 235 -26.19 0.66 11.53
C SER A 235 -26.42 -0.43 12.58
N GLY A 236 -25.57 -0.48 13.62
CA GLY A 236 -25.63 -1.47 14.68
C GLY A 236 -24.99 -2.79 14.29
N PHE A 237 -24.18 -2.84 13.22
CA PHE A 237 -23.54 -4.07 12.75
C PHE A 237 -22.82 -4.86 13.86
N PHE A 238 -22.15 -4.15 14.77
CA PHE A 238 -21.42 -4.78 15.85
C PHE A 238 -22.33 -5.33 16.97
N GLU A 239 -23.61 -4.95 17.04
CA GLU A 239 -24.58 -5.52 18.02
C GLU A 239 -24.82 -7.01 17.79
N GLN A 240 -24.75 -7.48 16.54
CA GLN A 240 -24.87 -8.89 16.21
C GLN A 240 -23.55 -9.66 16.23
N VAL A 241 -22.40 -8.98 16.32
CA VAL A 241 -21.09 -9.63 16.35
C VAL A 241 -20.86 -10.23 17.73
N GLN A 242 -20.54 -11.52 17.76
CA GLN A 242 -20.13 -12.21 18.98
C GLN A 242 -18.62 -12.07 19.18
N ALA A 243 -18.16 -12.02 20.44
CA ALA A 243 -16.74 -11.87 20.77
C ALA A 243 -15.83 -12.91 20.08
N VAL A 244 -16.30 -14.16 19.93
CA VAL A 244 -15.54 -15.24 19.26
C VAL A 244 -15.35 -15.00 17.75
N ASN A 245 -16.22 -14.19 17.14
CA ASN A 245 -16.19 -13.86 15.72
C ASN A 245 -15.64 -12.44 15.48
N PHE A 246 -15.18 -11.74 16.52
CA PHE A 246 -14.67 -10.39 16.40
C PHE A 246 -13.20 -10.42 16.01
N ASP A 247 -12.94 -10.45 14.70
CA ASP A 247 -11.63 -10.13 14.15
C ASP A 247 -11.42 -8.61 14.21
N ASN A 248 -10.81 -8.15 15.30
CA ASN A 248 -10.58 -6.74 15.55
C ASN A 248 -9.76 -6.08 14.42
N TRP A 249 -8.75 -6.80 13.90
CA TRP A 249 -7.85 -6.27 12.90
C TRP A 249 -8.59 -5.99 11.59
N ALA A 250 -9.23 -7.03 11.05
CA ALA A 250 -9.96 -6.96 9.79
C ALA A 250 -11.16 -6.00 9.82
N LEU A 251 -11.83 -5.89 10.98
CA LEU A 251 -13.07 -5.13 11.09
C LEU A 251 -12.88 -3.66 11.47
N HIS A 252 -11.76 -3.29 12.13
CA HIS A 252 -11.58 -1.92 12.61
C HIS A 252 -10.12 -1.45 12.63
N THR A 253 -9.22 -2.19 13.29
CA THR A 253 -7.87 -1.69 13.61
C THR A 253 -7.03 -1.40 12.37
N VAL A 254 -7.20 -2.14 11.27
CA VAL A 254 -6.46 -1.85 10.04
C VAL A 254 -6.81 -0.49 9.44
N TYR A 255 -8.08 -0.06 9.53
CA TYR A 255 -8.51 1.24 9.03
C TYR A 255 -7.92 2.38 9.86
N VAL A 256 -7.82 2.17 11.17
CA VAL A 256 -7.11 3.05 12.10
C VAL A 256 -5.63 3.14 11.74
N CYS A 257 -4.98 2.01 11.43
CA CYS A 257 -3.58 1.98 11.02
C CYS A 257 -3.32 2.81 9.75
N CYS A 258 -4.18 2.66 8.73
CA CYS A 258 -4.09 3.44 7.48
C CYS A 258 -4.26 4.94 7.76
N LEU A 259 -5.31 5.30 8.49
CA LEU A 259 -5.61 6.66 8.96
C LEU A 259 -4.39 7.30 9.66
N ALA A 260 -3.79 6.60 10.62
CA ALA A 260 -2.70 7.10 11.43
C ALA A 260 -1.45 7.32 10.56
N THR A 261 -1.19 6.39 9.64
CA THR A 261 -0.09 6.49 8.67
C THR A 261 -0.29 7.68 7.74
N ASN A 262 -1.47 7.82 7.15
CA ASN A 262 -1.77 8.88 6.17
C ASN A 262 -1.65 10.28 6.77
N SER A 263 -2.10 10.44 8.01
CA SER A 263 -2.12 11.72 8.70
C SER A 263 -0.72 12.32 8.93
N GLY A 264 0.33 11.50 9.00
CA GLY A 264 1.71 11.96 9.15
C GLY A 264 2.63 11.66 7.95
N GLY A 265 2.38 10.57 7.24
CA GLY A 265 3.28 10.01 6.23
C GLY A 265 3.29 10.75 4.89
N CYS A 266 2.24 11.52 4.58
CA CYS A 266 2.14 12.23 3.30
C CYS A 266 2.98 13.51 3.21
N LYS A 267 3.36 14.10 4.35
CA LYS A 267 3.96 15.45 4.41
C LYS A 267 5.24 15.57 3.57
N GLY A 268 6.16 14.62 3.70
CA GLY A 268 7.42 14.67 2.95
C GLY A 268 7.20 14.64 1.44
N PHE A 269 6.24 13.83 0.97
CA PHE A 269 5.89 13.77 -0.45
C PHE A 269 5.26 15.09 -0.94
N LEU A 270 4.40 15.71 -0.12
CA LEU A 270 3.78 17.00 -0.44
C LEU A 270 4.81 18.14 -0.48
N GLU A 271 5.73 18.20 0.50
CA GLU A 271 6.81 19.20 0.53
C GLU A 271 7.71 19.07 -0.70
N GLN A 272 8.10 17.84 -1.06
CA GLN A 272 8.87 17.57 -2.26
C GLN A 272 8.09 17.95 -3.54
N ALA A 273 6.79 17.65 -3.60
CA ALA A 273 5.94 18.03 -4.72
C ALA A 273 5.90 19.55 -4.91
N LEU A 274 5.79 20.31 -3.82
CA LEU A 274 5.77 21.78 -3.82
C LEU A 274 7.13 22.38 -4.19
N GLU A 275 8.23 21.82 -3.67
CA GLU A 275 9.58 22.27 -4.05
C GLU A 275 9.84 22.10 -5.55
N LEU A 276 9.45 20.95 -6.11
CA LEU A 276 9.60 20.65 -7.53
C LEU A 276 8.59 21.37 -8.43
N ASN A 277 7.43 21.77 -7.90
CA ASN A 277 6.33 22.40 -8.63
C ASN A 277 5.79 23.62 -7.86
N PRO A 278 6.53 24.74 -7.80
CA PRO A 278 6.17 25.91 -6.99
C PRO A 278 4.88 26.61 -7.43
N ASP A 279 4.37 26.32 -8.65
CA ASP A 279 3.05 26.79 -9.10
C ASP A 279 1.88 26.05 -8.44
N MET A 280 2.13 24.90 -7.78
CA MET A 280 1.12 24.14 -7.02
C MET A 280 1.07 24.58 -5.56
N ASP A 281 1.07 25.89 -5.31
CA ASP A 281 1.09 26.50 -3.98
C ASP A 281 -0.04 26.04 -3.03
N PHE A 282 -1.20 25.66 -3.59
CA PHE A 282 -2.31 25.04 -2.87
C PHE A 282 -1.93 23.75 -2.09
N ILE A 283 -0.79 23.12 -2.41
CA ILE A 283 -0.26 21.98 -1.65
C ILE A 283 -0.03 22.37 -0.17
N GLY A 284 0.32 23.62 0.12
CA GLY A 284 0.44 24.10 1.50
C GLY A 284 -0.84 23.88 2.31
N GLU A 285 -2.00 24.19 1.72
CA GLU A 285 -3.31 23.95 2.36
C GLU A 285 -3.59 22.44 2.53
N ILE A 286 -3.15 21.59 1.59
CA ILE A 286 -3.28 20.13 1.73
C ILE A 286 -2.44 19.60 2.92
N ILE A 287 -1.23 20.12 3.11
CA ILE A 287 -0.38 19.77 4.26
C ILE A 287 -1.07 20.12 5.58
N ASP A 288 -1.71 21.30 5.65
CA ASP A 288 -2.45 21.73 6.83
C ASP A 288 -3.65 20.81 7.11
N ILE A 289 -4.38 20.39 6.07
CA ILE A 289 -5.50 19.46 6.21
C ILE A 289 -5.06 18.09 6.75
N TYR A 290 -3.97 17.50 6.23
CA TYR A 290 -3.47 16.23 6.80
C TYR A 290 -2.89 16.39 8.20
N THR A 291 -2.37 17.57 8.54
CA THR A 291 -1.97 17.88 9.92
C THR A 291 -3.19 17.89 10.84
N GLU A 292 -4.33 18.43 10.39
CA GLU A 292 -5.60 18.38 11.10
C GLU A 292 -6.12 16.95 11.28
N THR A 293 -6.02 16.09 10.26
CA THR A 293 -6.39 14.66 10.43
C THR A 293 -5.51 13.98 11.49
N GLY A 294 -4.23 14.35 11.59
CA GLY A 294 -3.36 13.89 12.69
C GLY A 294 -3.85 14.30 14.07
N GLN A 295 -4.42 15.50 14.21
CA GLN A 295 -5.03 15.97 15.46
C GLN A 295 -6.30 15.18 15.77
N TYR A 296 -7.20 15.02 14.80
CA TYR A 296 -8.41 14.22 14.94
C TYR A 296 -8.13 12.76 15.29
N TRP A 297 -6.97 12.24 14.91
CA TRP A 297 -6.54 10.89 15.22
C TRP A 297 -6.14 10.72 16.69
N ASN A 298 -5.16 11.49 17.19
CA ASN A 298 -4.59 11.27 18.52
C ASN A 298 -4.04 12.51 19.25
N ASN A 299 -4.47 13.72 18.87
CA ASN A 299 -3.98 14.96 19.48
C ASN A 299 -5.02 16.10 19.45
N ASP A 300 -6.28 15.80 19.78
CA ASP A 300 -7.39 16.76 19.80
C ASP A 300 -7.96 16.87 21.22
N TYR A 301 -7.10 17.15 22.20
CA TYR A 301 -7.47 17.50 23.58
C TYR A 301 -8.50 16.58 24.28
N GLY A 302 -8.52 15.29 23.94
CA GLY A 302 -9.45 14.31 24.52
C GLY A 302 -10.74 14.11 23.73
N THR A 303 -10.88 14.74 22.56
CA THR A 303 -11.97 14.50 21.59
C THR A 303 -11.49 13.79 20.32
N ASP A 304 -10.19 13.50 20.21
CA ASP A 304 -9.62 12.67 19.14
C ASP A 304 -10.13 11.21 19.18
N LEU A 305 -9.94 10.52 18.06
CA LEU A 305 -10.44 9.17 17.85
C LEU A 305 -9.90 8.18 18.90
N GLU A 306 -8.62 8.27 19.27
CA GLU A 306 -8.05 7.41 20.32
C GLU A 306 -8.72 7.71 21.69
N ALA A 307 -8.84 8.98 22.07
CA ALA A 307 -9.40 9.39 23.36
C ALA A 307 -10.88 9.03 23.55
N ILE A 308 -11.69 9.07 22.49
CA ILE A 308 -13.10 8.64 22.53
C ILE A 308 -13.27 7.11 22.43
N GLY A 309 -12.16 6.37 22.42
CA GLY A 309 -12.13 4.92 22.39
C GLY A 309 -12.45 4.34 21.02
N GLY A 310 -12.18 5.08 19.94
CA GLY A 310 -12.34 4.67 18.54
C GLY A 310 -11.04 4.23 17.85
N GLY A 311 -9.90 4.27 18.53
CA GLY A 311 -8.58 4.03 17.94
C GLY A 311 -8.06 2.59 18.05
N PHE A 312 -6.76 2.40 18.27
CA PHE A 312 -6.10 1.08 18.17
C PHE A 312 -6.61 0.10 19.23
N ASN A 313 -6.91 0.61 20.42
CA ASN A 313 -7.36 -0.18 21.57
C ASN A 313 -8.90 -0.38 21.62
N ILE A 314 -9.57 -0.22 20.48
CA ILE A 314 -11.02 -0.43 20.36
C ILE A 314 -11.43 -1.81 20.91
N THR A 315 -12.57 -1.85 21.58
CA THR A 315 -13.20 -3.09 22.03
C THR A 315 -14.54 -3.29 21.34
N LEU A 316 -14.98 -4.56 21.23
CA LEU A 316 -16.32 -4.85 20.75
C LEU A 316 -17.40 -4.17 21.62
N GLU A 317 -17.18 -4.09 22.94
CA GLU A 317 -18.08 -3.39 23.87
C GLU A 317 -18.23 -1.90 23.50
N ALA A 318 -17.13 -1.21 23.18
CA ALA A 318 -17.17 0.17 22.72
C ALA A 318 -17.94 0.32 21.40
N LEU A 319 -17.77 -0.62 20.46
CA LEU A 319 -18.51 -0.69 19.20
C LEU A 319 -19.96 -1.18 19.34
N GLN A 320 -20.39 -1.65 20.51
CA GLN A 320 -21.78 -2.02 20.81
C GLN A 320 -22.48 -0.94 21.65
N ASN A 321 -21.73 -0.07 22.32
CA ASN A 321 -22.25 0.96 23.20
C ASN A 321 -22.97 2.07 22.40
N LYS A 322 -24.30 2.16 22.58
CA LYS A 322 -25.17 3.12 21.87
C LYS A 322 -24.86 4.59 22.19
N GLU A 323 -24.22 4.88 23.32
CA GLU A 323 -23.81 6.24 23.68
C GLU A 323 -22.42 6.60 23.13
N ASN A 324 -21.54 5.60 22.96
CA ASN A 324 -20.17 5.85 22.48
C ASN A 324 -20.06 5.88 20.96
N ARG A 325 -20.75 4.98 20.26
CA ARG A 325 -20.69 4.88 18.79
C ARG A 325 -20.99 6.18 18.05
N PRO A 326 -21.99 7.00 18.42
CA PRO A 326 -22.24 8.27 17.73
C PRO A 326 -21.04 9.23 17.76
N LYS A 327 -20.19 9.16 18.81
CA LYS A 327 -18.98 9.98 18.90
C LYS A 327 -17.93 9.53 17.89
N ILE A 328 -17.71 8.22 17.79
CA ILE A 328 -16.80 7.61 16.81
C ILE A 328 -17.29 7.95 15.39
N VAL A 329 -18.57 7.73 15.10
CA VAL A 329 -19.22 8.04 13.83
C VAL A 329 -19.04 9.52 13.46
N SER A 330 -19.31 10.44 14.38
CA SER A 330 -19.09 11.87 14.15
C SER A 330 -17.64 12.19 13.80
N LYS A 331 -16.68 11.60 14.53
CA LYS A 331 -15.27 11.84 14.29
C LYS A 331 -14.82 11.30 12.91
N LEU A 332 -15.35 10.16 12.47
CA LEU A 332 -15.13 9.63 11.12
C LEU A 332 -15.68 10.56 10.02
N HIS A 333 -16.80 11.24 10.27
CA HIS A 333 -17.29 12.26 9.35
C HIS A 333 -16.39 13.49 9.27
N ASP A 334 -15.75 13.91 10.36
CA ASP A 334 -14.76 15.01 10.33
C ASP A 334 -13.61 14.67 9.38
N PHE A 335 -13.06 13.46 9.44
CA PHE A 335 -12.04 12.99 8.48
C PHE A 335 -12.54 13.00 7.03
N ALA A 336 -13.80 12.60 6.79
CA ALA A 336 -14.38 12.62 5.45
C ALA A 336 -14.45 14.04 4.88
N ILE A 337 -14.75 15.05 5.72
CA ILE A 337 -14.79 16.46 5.33
C ILE A 337 -13.39 16.94 4.92
N CYS A 338 -12.35 16.61 5.68
CA CYS A 338 -10.96 16.92 5.30
C CYS A 338 -10.62 16.37 3.91
N MET A 339 -10.98 15.12 3.62
CA MET A 339 -10.70 14.50 2.32
C MET A 339 -11.48 15.14 1.16
N ASP A 340 -12.73 15.56 1.39
CA ASP A 340 -13.49 16.33 0.39
C ASP A 340 -12.83 17.69 0.10
N GLU A 341 -12.25 18.33 1.12
CA GLU A 341 -11.54 19.61 0.96
C GLU A 341 -10.27 19.47 0.14
N VAL A 342 -9.48 18.41 0.38
CA VAL A 342 -8.31 18.06 -0.48
C VAL A 342 -8.74 17.94 -1.94
N VAL A 343 -9.83 17.20 -2.22
CA VAL A 343 -10.37 17.05 -3.58
C VAL A 343 -10.80 18.40 -4.17
N SER A 344 -11.46 19.24 -3.36
CA SER A 344 -11.90 20.58 -3.75
C SER A 344 -10.73 21.47 -4.17
N LEU A 345 -9.64 21.50 -3.39
CA LEU A 345 -8.44 22.27 -3.69
C LEU A 345 -7.80 21.84 -5.02
N ILE A 346 -7.63 20.54 -5.23
CA ILE A 346 -7.04 19.99 -6.47
C ILE A 346 -7.92 20.33 -7.69
N ASN A 347 -9.24 20.20 -7.58
CA ASN A 347 -10.16 20.49 -8.68
C ASN A 347 -10.24 21.99 -9.01
N LYS A 348 -10.17 22.87 -8.01
CA LYS A 348 -10.07 24.32 -8.22
C LYS A 348 -8.81 24.67 -9.01
N PHE A 349 -7.66 24.10 -8.63
CA PHE A 349 -6.40 24.30 -9.34
C PHE A 349 -6.46 23.83 -10.80
N LYS A 350 -6.97 22.60 -11.04
CA LYS A 350 -7.17 22.07 -12.41
C LYS A 350 -8.03 23.00 -13.26
N THR A 351 -9.15 23.48 -12.72
CA THR A 351 -10.09 24.35 -13.43
C THR A 351 -9.47 25.71 -13.76
N ALA A 352 -8.73 26.31 -12.83
CA ALA A 352 -8.06 27.59 -13.02
C ALA A 352 -7.02 27.54 -14.15
N ASN A 353 -6.22 26.46 -14.21
CA ASN A 353 -5.22 26.28 -15.26
C ASN A 353 -5.81 25.95 -16.63
N GLN A 354 -6.92 25.22 -16.69
CA GLN A 354 -7.63 25.01 -17.95
C GLN A 354 -8.08 26.34 -18.56
N ARG A 355 -8.67 27.25 -17.76
CA ARG A 355 -9.12 28.57 -18.25
C ARG A 355 -7.96 29.41 -18.79
N ARG A 356 -6.81 29.44 -18.10
CA ARG A 356 -5.61 30.14 -18.57
C ARG A 356 -5.11 29.68 -19.93
N ASN A 357 -5.30 28.40 -20.27
CA ASN A 357 -4.91 27.85 -21.57
C ASN A 357 -5.89 28.16 -22.72
N TYR A 358 -7.11 28.64 -22.43
CA TYR A 358 -8.10 29.05 -23.44
C TYR A 358 -8.09 30.57 -23.70
N ASP A 359 -7.43 31.36 -22.84
CA ASP A 359 -7.33 32.82 -22.96
C ASP A 359 -6.03 33.28 -23.67
N ILE A 360 -5.30 32.37 -24.33
CA ILE A 360 -4.14 32.59 -25.21
C ILE A 360 -4.50 32.08 -26.60
#